data_AF-A0AAX6MW59-F1
#
_entry.id   AF-A0AAX6MW59-F1
#
_cell.length_a   1.000
_cell.length_b   1.000
_cell.length_c   1.000
_cell.angle_alpha   90.00
_cell.angle_beta   90.00
_cell.angle_gamma   90.00
#
_symmetry.space_group_name_H-M   'P 1'
#
loop_
_entity.id
_entity.type
_entity.pdbx_description
1 polymer ?
#
loop_
_entity_poly.entity_id
_entity_poly.type
_entity_poly.pdbx_seq_one_letter_code
_entity_poly.pdbx_strand_id
1 'polypeptide(L)'
;MAPLEDTNTNVQKTTLTSKTESPCPEGSENLSSEVTGDSGKPKTTASKKRKSDAVEEHHDVPEIDDDDPRLYEINETCNEVRRKIRDFIQGGNMKVGEFQEAIGVSSTAYQRFMNQTGAYKGQESDTYPRAFAFFKKRELQGLKANPPKKPRKSESKALDVGDIKLDGEDTESVPVYDTCDEIRKKIRAFLRKPDVTQSAFCRAIGESFPEPKPIRPRQLSMFLDKKGSMAGNTSPVFYGAYVFFEKLRIKEGKPKSEMRQEMEKIHPKGVNTASPETRFLCKGNSRPYHDKYGRVRFTRV
;
A
#
# COMPACT_ATOMS: atom_id res chain seq x y z
N MET A 1 20.86 39.63 -61.63
CA MET A 1 20.17 38.34 -61.43
C MET A 1 21.00 37.53 -60.47
N ALA A 2 20.50 37.28 -59.26
CA ALA A 2 21.14 36.45 -58.26
C ALA A 2 20.17 35.32 -57.88
N PRO A 3 20.62 34.05 -57.74
CA PRO A 3 19.75 32.97 -57.31
C PRO A 3 19.52 33.03 -55.79
N LEU A 4 18.30 32.67 -55.38
CA LEU A 4 17.93 32.49 -53.98
C LEU A 4 18.46 31.13 -53.48
N GLU A 5 19.08 31.11 -52.30
CA GLU A 5 19.40 29.85 -51.60
C GLU A 5 18.24 29.45 -50.69
N ASP A 6 17.51 28.39 -51.05
CA ASP A 6 16.49 27.79 -50.20
C ASP A 6 17.14 27.03 -49.03
N THR A 7 17.28 27.69 -47.88
CA THR A 7 17.74 27.03 -46.65
C THR A 7 16.66 26.11 -46.09
N ASN A 8 16.63 24.87 -46.57
CA ASN A 8 15.67 23.84 -46.18
C ASN A 8 15.92 23.36 -44.73
N THR A 9 15.29 24.00 -43.74
CA THR A 9 15.37 23.59 -42.33
C THR A 9 14.66 22.26 -42.08
N ASN A 10 15.44 21.18 -41.99
CA ASN A 10 14.95 19.86 -41.58
C ASN A 10 14.56 19.85 -40.09
N VAL A 11 13.27 20.00 -39.82
CA VAL A 11 12.68 20.04 -38.47
C VAL A 11 12.26 18.63 -38.04
N GLN A 12 13.03 18.01 -37.15
CA GLN A 12 12.71 16.68 -36.62
C GLN A 12 12.02 16.75 -35.25
N LYS A 13 10.92 16.02 -35.12
CA LYS A 13 10.09 15.93 -33.91
C LYS A 13 10.54 14.73 -33.07
N THR A 14 11.22 14.96 -31.96
CA THR A 14 11.79 13.89 -31.13
C THR A 14 11.09 13.77 -29.77
N THR A 15 11.05 12.54 -29.26
CA THR A 15 10.45 12.15 -27.98
C THR A 15 11.57 11.68 -27.04
N LEU A 16 11.50 12.02 -25.74
CA LEU A 16 12.43 11.47 -24.76
C LEU A 16 12.19 9.96 -24.56
N THR A 17 13.08 9.13 -25.10
CA THR A 17 13.09 7.68 -24.91
C THR A 17 14.21 7.25 -23.97
N SER A 18 13.85 6.53 -22.90
CA SER A 18 14.79 5.82 -22.04
C SER A 18 15.09 4.45 -22.64
N LYS A 19 16.36 4.21 -22.98
CA LYS A 19 16.85 2.93 -23.52
C LYS A 19 17.09 1.90 -22.42
N THR A 20 16.64 0.66 -22.61
CA THR A 20 17.21 -0.56 -21.99
C THR A 20 16.90 -1.76 -22.89
N GLU A 21 17.90 -2.63 -23.09
CA GLU A 21 17.93 -3.74 -24.05
C GLU A 21 18.53 -4.99 -23.31
N SER A 22 18.19 -6.29 -23.53
CA SER A 22 17.44 -6.93 -24.64
C SER A 22 16.26 -7.89 -24.26
N PRO A 23 16.35 -9.25 -24.21
CA PRO A 23 15.52 -10.03 -25.16
C PRO A 23 14.51 -11.06 -24.60
N CYS A 24 13.54 -11.41 -25.46
CA CYS A 24 12.62 -12.55 -25.32
C CYS A 24 13.07 -13.77 -26.16
N PRO A 25 12.52 -14.97 -25.89
CA PRO A 25 12.27 -15.99 -26.90
C PRO A 25 10.76 -16.15 -27.22
N GLU A 26 10.46 -16.79 -28.35
CA GLU A 26 9.14 -16.85 -29.00
C GLU A 26 8.35 -18.16 -28.75
N GLY A 27 7.10 -18.20 -29.22
CA GLY A 27 6.25 -19.39 -29.37
C GLY A 27 5.03 -19.42 -28.42
N SER A 28 3.80 -19.74 -28.86
CA SER A 28 3.29 -20.02 -30.21
C SER A 28 1.76 -19.89 -30.25
N GLU A 29 1.25 -19.28 -31.32
CA GLU A 29 0.01 -19.56 -32.06
C GLU A 29 -1.38 -19.73 -31.39
N ASN A 30 -2.33 -19.01 -32.00
CA ASN A 30 -3.80 -19.09 -31.93
C ASN A 30 -4.41 -20.51 -31.91
N LEU A 31 -5.61 -20.65 -31.33
CA LEU A 31 -6.84 -20.76 -32.15
C LEU A 31 -8.12 -20.41 -31.38
N SER A 32 -9.15 -20.02 -32.15
CA SER A 32 -10.44 -19.50 -31.72
C SER A 32 -11.58 -20.53 -31.75
N SER A 33 -12.65 -20.29 -31.00
CA SER A 33 -13.98 -20.79 -31.32
C SER A 33 -15.09 -19.86 -30.79
N GLU A 34 -16.02 -19.50 -31.67
CA GLU A 34 -17.22 -18.72 -31.36
C GLU A 34 -18.38 -19.65 -30.95
N VAL A 35 -19.27 -19.18 -30.06
CA VAL A 35 -20.70 -19.54 -30.10
C VAL A 35 -21.54 -18.29 -29.79
N THR A 36 -22.62 -18.12 -30.54
CA THR A 36 -23.57 -17.01 -30.51
C THR A 36 -24.47 -17.01 -29.27
N GLY A 37 -25.06 -15.86 -28.92
CA GLY A 37 -25.98 -15.73 -27.78
C GLY A 37 -27.44 -15.46 -28.17
N ASP A 38 -28.34 -15.40 -27.17
CA ASP A 38 -29.52 -14.53 -27.20
C ASP A 38 -29.99 -14.13 -25.76
N SER A 39 -30.92 -13.18 -25.74
CA SER A 39 -31.48 -12.31 -24.70
C SER A 39 -32.13 -12.93 -23.44
N GLY A 40 -32.23 -12.11 -22.38
CA GLY A 40 -33.02 -12.43 -21.17
C GLY A 40 -32.81 -11.52 -19.95
N LYS A 41 -33.61 -10.45 -19.82
CA LYS A 41 -33.91 -9.71 -18.55
C LYS A 41 -35.44 -9.83 -18.32
N PRO A 42 -36.03 -9.52 -17.13
CA PRO A 42 -35.45 -8.95 -15.90
C PRO A 42 -35.97 -9.55 -14.55
N LYS A 43 -35.35 -9.21 -13.41
CA LYS A 43 -35.97 -8.43 -12.30
C LYS A 43 -35.15 -8.39 -10.99
N THR A 44 -35.30 -7.25 -10.35
CA THR A 44 -35.04 -6.85 -8.96
C THR A 44 -35.15 -7.91 -7.85
N THR A 45 -34.25 -7.85 -6.87
CA THR A 45 -34.61 -7.73 -5.43
C THR A 45 -33.46 -7.05 -4.65
N ALA A 46 -33.77 -6.38 -3.54
CA ALA A 46 -32.83 -5.54 -2.81
C ALA A 46 -32.07 -6.30 -1.70
N SER A 47 -30.75 -6.22 -1.69
CA SER A 47 -29.91 -6.76 -0.61
C SER A 47 -29.96 -5.88 0.63
N LYS A 48 -30.77 -6.33 1.60
CA LYS A 48 -31.02 -5.72 2.92
C LYS A 48 -29.74 -5.63 3.76
N LYS A 49 -29.64 -4.59 4.60
CA LYS A 49 -28.57 -4.37 5.60
C LYS A 49 -28.26 -5.65 6.38
N ARG A 50 -26.99 -6.07 6.46
CA ARG A 50 -26.55 -7.08 7.44
C ARG A 50 -26.22 -6.42 8.78
N LYS A 51 -27.20 -6.49 9.70
CA LYS A 51 -26.89 -6.69 11.13
C LYS A 51 -27.13 -8.18 11.40
N SER A 52 -26.14 -8.85 11.94
CA SER A 52 -26.26 -10.22 12.44
C SER A 52 -25.62 -10.26 13.82
N ASP A 53 -26.44 -9.91 14.79
CA ASP A 53 -26.36 -10.43 16.14
C ASP A 53 -27.01 -11.82 16.05
N ALA A 54 -26.29 -12.88 16.40
CA ALA A 54 -26.78 -14.26 16.29
C ALA A 54 -26.00 -15.13 17.28
N VAL A 55 -26.72 -15.59 18.31
CA VAL A 55 -26.27 -16.55 19.32
C VAL A 55 -26.87 -17.90 18.96
N GLU A 56 -26.05 -18.96 19.05
CA GLU A 56 -26.39 -20.39 18.99
C GLU A 56 -27.17 -20.94 17.79
N GLU A 57 -26.51 -21.82 17.03
CA GLU A 57 -27.10 -23.10 16.64
C GLU A 57 -26.17 -24.23 17.10
N HIS A 58 -26.66 -25.08 18.00
CA HIS A 58 -26.06 -26.37 18.32
C HIS A 58 -26.11 -27.25 17.06
N HIS A 59 -25.02 -27.32 16.31
CA HIS A 59 -24.79 -28.45 15.41
C HIS A 59 -24.32 -29.66 16.24
N ASP A 60 -24.75 -30.85 15.84
CA ASP A 60 -24.23 -32.13 16.36
C ASP A 60 -22.75 -32.26 15.99
N VAL A 61 -21.89 -31.67 16.81
CA VAL A 61 -20.45 -31.88 16.74
C VAL A 61 -20.19 -33.31 17.19
N PRO A 62 -19.48 -34.14 16.41
CA PRO A 62 -19.09 -35.47 16.86
C PRO A 62 -18.38 -35.37 18.22
N GLU A 63 -18.97 -35.97 19.24
CA GLU A 63 -18.37 -36.02 20.57
C GLU A 63 -17.18 -36.96 20.51
N ILE A 64 -15.99 -36.36 20.50
CA ILE A 64 -14.74 -37.12 20.58
C ILE A 64 -14.48 -37.35 22.05
N ASP A 65 -14.29 -38.62 22.41
CA ASP A 65 -13.90 -39.03 23.76
C ASP A 65 -12.64 -38.27 24.20
N ASP A 66 -12.60 -37.84 25.46
CA ASP A 66 -11.40 -37.19 26.02
C ASP A 66 -10.24 -38.19 26.18
N ASP A 67 -10.53 -39.49 26.16
CA ASP A 67 -9.55 -40.58 26.13
C ASP A 67 -9.20 -41.09 24.70
N ASP A 68 -9.59 -40.38 23.62
CA ASP A 68 -9.19 -40.73 22.25
C ASP A 68 -7.64 -40.74 22.12
N PRO A 69 -7.01 -41.88 21.75
CA PRO A 69 -5.55 -42.00 21.70
C PRO A 69 -4.84 -40.94 20.87
N ARG A 70 -5.51 -40.39 19.83
CA ARG A 70 -4.94 -39.38 18.93
C ARG A 70 -4.75 -38.02 19.60
N LEU A 71 -5.38 -37.77 20.75
CA LEU A 71 -5.19 -36.56 21.55
C LEU A 71 -3.83 -36.55 22.28
N TYR A 72 -3.23 -37.72 22.47
CA TYR A 72 -1.94 -37.90 23.16
C TYR A 72 -0.73 -37.97 22.19
N GLU A 73 -0.97 -38.07 20.88
CA GLU A 73 0.07 -38.05 19.84
C GLU A 73 0.57 -36.62 19.56
N ILE A 74 1.34 -36.05 20.48
CA ILE A 74 1.87 -34.69 20.37
C ILE A 74 2.93 -34.59 19.26
N ASN A 75 2.49 -34.18 18.07
CA ASN A 75 3.32 -33.99 16.88
C ASN A 75 3.76 -32.52 16.65
N GLU A 76 3.35 -31.61 17.53
CA GLU A 76 3.67 -30.17 17.46
C GLU A 76 4.61 -29.74 18.58
N THR A 77 5.48 -28.78 18.31
CA THR A 77 6.39 -28.20 19.31
C THR A 77 5.66 -27.27 20.29
N CYS A 78 6.24 -27.04 21.47
CA CYS A 78 5.73 -26.07 22.44
C CYS A 78 5.59 -24.66 21.82
N ASN A 79 6.43 -24.30 20.86
CA ASN A 79 6.33 -23.01 20.16
C ASN A 79 5.13 -22.92 19.20
N GLU A 80 4.79 -24.01 18.54
CA GLU A 80 3.61 -24.10 17.66
C GLU A 80 2.32 -24.08 18.48
N VAL A 81 2.26 -24.83 19.58
CA VAL A 81 1.12 -24.77 20.52
C VAL A 81 0.97 -23.36 21.12
N ARG A 82 2.05 -22.73 21.59
CA ARG A 82 2.03 -21.32 22.06
C ARG A 82 1.57 -20.36 20.96
N ARG A 83 1.88 -20.61 19.69
CA ARG A 83 1.39 -19.81 18.56
C ARG A 83 -0.11 -20.04 18.33
N LYS A 84 -0.58 -21.29 18.28
CA LYS A 84 -2.02 -21.62 18.16
C LYS A 84 -2.85 -20.94 19.24
N ILE A 85 -2.39 -20.96 20.49
CA ILE A 85 -3.04 -20.24 21.60
C ILE A 85 -3.14 -18.74 21.30
N ARG A 86 -2.03 -18.08 20.89
CA ARG A 86 -2.05 -16.64 20.56
C ARG A 86 -3.00 -16.34 19.40
N ASP A 87 -2.91 -17.09 18.31
CA ASP A 87 -3.71 -16.88 17.11
C ASP A 87 -5.22 -17.10 17.39
N PHE A 88 -5.55 -18.12 18.20
CA PHE A 88 -6.93 -18.43 18.61
C PHE A 88 -7.56 -17.33 19.49
N ILE A 89 -6.84 -16.86 20.52
CA ILE A 89 -7.30 -15.78 21.39
C ILE A 89 -7.37 -14.44 20.62
N GLN A 90 -6.38 -14.13 19.76
CA GLN A 90 -6.39 -12.93 18.90
C GLN A 90 -7.49 -12.96 17.81
N GLY A 91 -7.97 -14.14 17.42
CA GLY A 91 -9.17 -14.28 16.59
C GLY A 91 -10.45 -13.84 17.30
N GLY A 92 -10.41 -13.75 18.64
CA GLY A 92 -11.58 -13.52 19.48
C GLY A 92 -12.47 -14.77 19.59
N ASN A 93 -11.89 -15.97 19.47
CA ASN A 93 -12.61 -17.23 19.56
C ASN A 93 -12.98 -17.60 21.00
N MET A 94 -12.17 -17.16 21.97
CA MET A 94 -12.36 -17.37 23.41
C MET A 94 -11.49 -16.36 24.18
N LYS A 95 -11.84 -16.02 25.42
CA LYS A 95 -10.98 -15.24 26.32
C LYS A 95 -9.90 -16.12 26.94
N VAL A 96 -8.87 -15.49 27.53
CA VAL A 96 -7.76 -16.21 28.18
C VAL A 96 -8.23 -17.04 29.39
N GLY A 97 -9.14 -16.52 30.22
CA GLY A 97 -9.71 -17.24 31.36
C GLY A 97 -10.55 -18.46 30.93
N GLU A 98 -11.49 -18.22 30.01
CA GLU A 98 -12.30 -19.29 29.39
C GLU A 98 -11.43 -20.39 28.75
N PHE A 99 -10.30 -20.03 28.12
CA PHE A 99 -9.34 -21.02 27.60
C PHE A 99 -8.60 -21.78 28.71
N GLN A 100 -8.21 -21.12 29.80
CA GLN A 100 -7.57 -21.75 30.95
C GLN A 100 -8.51 -22.78 31.61
N GLU A 101 -9.78 -22.42 31.77
CA GLU A 101 -10.85 -23.30 32.27
C GLU A 101 -11.09 -24.48 31.33
N ALA A 102 -11.22 -24.23 30.02
CA ALA A 102 -11.48 -25.27 29.02
C ALA A 102 -10.36 -26.32 28.88
N ILE A 103 -9.11 -25.99 29.25
CA ILE A 103 -7.99 -26.94 29.32
C ILE A 103 -7.63 -27.35 30.76
N GLY A 104 -8.41 -26.91 31.75
CA GLY A 104 -8.26 -27.25 33.16
C GLY A 104 -6.93 -26.82 33.81
N VAL A 105 -6.29 -25.73 33.36
CA VAL A 105 -5.02 -25.25 33.93
C VAL A 105 -5.16 -23.95 34.72
N SER A 106 -4.34 -23.79 35.76
CA SER A 106 -4.27 -22.52 36.49
C SER A 106 -3.69 -21.39 35.63
N SER A 107 -4.12 -20.15 35.89
CA SER A 107 -3.58 -18.96 35.24
C SER A 107 -2.05 -18.87 35.37
N THR A 108 -1.50 -19.26 36.53
CA THR A 108 -0.05 -19.29 36.77
C THR A 108 0.67 -20.30 35.87
N ALA A 109 0.13 -21.52 35.69
CA ALA A 109 0.70 -22.51 34.79
C ALA A 109 0.66 -22.02 33.32
N TYR A 110 -0.49 -21.50 32.89
CA TYR A 110 -0.67 -20.91 31.57
C TYR A 110 0.33 -19.78 31.29
N GLN A 111 0.47 -18.82 32.21
CA GLN A 111 1.41 -17.70 32.05
C GLN A 111 2.86 -18.19 31.99
N ARG A 112 3.26 -19.13 32.87
CA ARG A 112 4.60 -19.75 32.86
C ARG A 112 4.91 -20.46 31.54
N PHE A 113 3.92 -21.09 30.90
CA PHE A 113 4.10 -21.67 29.58
C PHE A 113 4.19 -20.59 28.50
N MET A 114 3.20 -19.69 28.41
CA MET A 114 3.07 -18.71 27.33
C MET A 114 4.23 -17.70 27.24
N ASN A 115 4.88 -17.41 28.37
CA ASN A 115 6.02 -16.50 28.48
C ASN A 115 7.37 -17.15 28.13
N GLN A 116 7.45 -18.48 28.03
CA GLN A 116 8.68 -19.15 27.57
C GLN A 116 8.92 -18.94 26.08
N THR A 117 10.17 -19.13 25.64
CA THR A 117 10.61 -18.99 24.24
C THR A 117 11.59 -20.11 23.88
N GLY A 118 11.41 -20.70 22.69
CA GLY A 118 12.14 -21.87 22.20
C GLY A 118 11.18 -22.97 21.73
N ALA A 119 11.64 -23.85 20.83
CA ALA A 119 10.82 -24.92 20.23
C ALA A 119 10.21 -25.84 21.30
N TYR A 120 11.04 -26.38 22.19
CA TYR A 120 10.65 -27.36 23.23
C TYR A 120 10.70 -26.81 24.67
N LYS A 121 10.79 -25.49 24.83
CA LYS A 121 10.79 -24.87 26.18
C LYS A 121 9.38 -24.88 26.75
N GLY A 122 9.22 -25.54 27.90
CA GLY A 122 7.93 -25.78 28.57
C GLY A 122 7.27 -27.10 28.19
N GLN A 123 8.03 -28.09 27.69
CA GLN A 123 7.51 -29.44 27.40
C GLN A 123 7.01 -30.14 28.68
N GLU A 124 7.65 -29.86 29.81
CA GLU A 124 7.29 -30.32 31.15
C GLU A 124 6.10 -29.57 31.79
N SER A 125 5.43 -28.67 31.06
CA SER A 125 4.26 -27.94 31.56
C SER A 125 2.96 -28.64 31.19
N ASP A 126 2.08 -28.87 32.17
CA ASP A 126 0.71 -29.39 31.94
C ASP A 126 -0.11 -28.58 30.91
N THR A 127 0.24 -27.31 30.69
CA THR A 127 -0.43 -26.46 29.68
C THR A 127 -0.16 -26.95 28.26
N TYR A 128 1.00 -27.55 28.00
CA TYR A 128 1.41 -28.00 26.67
C TYR A 128 0.56 -29.16 26.13
N PRO A 129 0.51 -30.35 26.77
CA PRO A 129 -0.28 -31.47 26.27
C PRO A 129 -1.78 -31.16 26.25
N ARG A 130 -2.30 -30.46 27.27
CA ARG A 130 -3.73 -30.13 27.35
C ARG A 130 -4.16 -29.10 26.29
N ALA A 131 -3.34 -28.10 26.00
CA ALA A 131 -3.61 -27.18 24.89
C ALA A 131 -3.49 -27.87 23.52
N PHE A 132 -2.56 -28.81 23.36
CA PHE A 132 -2.48 -29.63 22.14
C PHE A 132 -3.76 -30.45 21.95
N ALA A 133 -4.17 -31.23 22.96
CA ALA A 133 -5.39 -32.03 22.94
C ALA A 133 -6.64 -31.17 22.63
N PHE A 134 -6.77 -29.99 23.23
CA PHE A 134 -7.85 -29.04 22.91
C PHE A 134 -7.89 -28.65 21.43
N PHE A 135 -6.76 -28.30 20.82
CA PHE A 135 -6.72 -27.97 19.39
C PHE A 135 -6.92 -29.20 18.50
N LYS A 136 -6.43 -30.38 18.91
CA LYS A 136 -6.58 -31.63 18.17
C LYS A 136 -8.03 -32.11 18.16
N LYS A 137 -8.72 -32.05 19.31
CA LYS A 137 -10.16 -32.33 19.44
C LYS A 137 -10.97 -31.44 18.49
N ARG A 138 -10.71 -30.12 18.48
CA ARG A 138 -11.36 -29.17 17.56
C ARG A 138 -11.03 -29.42 16.08
N GLU A 139 -9.82 -29.83 15.75
CA GLU A 139 -9.41 -30.18 14.39
C GLU A 139 -10.19 -31.40 13.88
N LEU A 140 -10.23 -32.48 14.67
CA LEU A 140 -10.96 -33.71 14.38
C LEU A 140 -12.49 -33.48 14.31
N GLN A 141 -13.02 -32.53 15.09
CA GLN A 141 -14.40 -32.06 15.04
C GLN A 141 -14.70 -31.09 13.87
N GLY A 142 -13.70 -30.72 13.06
CA GLY A 142 -13.87 -29.78 11.95
C GLY A 142 -14.10 -28.31 12.35
N LEU A 143 -13.96 -27.98 13.64
CA LEU A 143 -14.26 -26.66 14.21
C LEU A 143 -13.19 -25.61 13.89
N LYS A 144 -13.33 -24.97 12.73
CA LYS A 144 -12.45 -23.88 12.26
C LYS A 144 -12.54 -22.66 13.19
N ALA A 145 -11.38 -22.15 13.60
CA ALA A 145 -11.26 -20.91 14.37
C ALA A 145 -11.30 -19.68 13.46
N ASN A 146 -11.87 -18.57 13.95
CA ASN A 146 -11.74 -17.26 13.33
C ASN A 146 -10.26 -16.85 13.27
N PRO A 147 -9.78 -16.32 12.14
CA PRO A 147 -8.38 -15.90 11.98
C PRO A 147 -8.05 -14.71 12.90
N PRO A 148 -6.80 -14.56 13.35
CA PRO A 148 -6.39 -13.48 14.25
C PRO A 148 -6.71 -12.10 13.66
N LYS A 149 -7.44 -11.28 14.42
CA LYS A 149 -7.76 -9.90 14.05
C LYS A 149 -6.48 -9.08 14.14
N LYS A 150 -5.79 -8.89 13.00
CA LYS A 150 -4.61 -8.04 12.90
C LYS A 150 -4.91 -6.68 13.55
N PRO A 151 -4.17 -6.26 14.59
CA PRO A 151 -4.43 -5.00 15.25
C PRO A 151 -4.29 -3.86 14.23
N ARG A 152 -5.30 -3.00 14.15
CA ARG A 152 -5.16 -1.74 13.41
C ARG A 152 -4.10 -0.92 14.13
N LYS A 153 -2.90 -0.77 13.54
CA LYS A 153 -1.96 0.27 13.97
C LYS A 153 -2.74 1.58 13.99
N SER A 154 -2.73 2.28 15.13
CA SER A 154 -3.27 3.63 15.23
C SER A 154 -2.60 4.52 14.18
N GLU A 155 -3.39 5.19 13.35
CA GLU A 155 -2.83 6.06 12.31
C GLU A 155 -2.03 7.19 12.98
N SER A 156 -0.80 7.41 12.52
CA SER A 156 0.15 8.28 13.19
C SER A 156 -0.30 9.74 13.13
N LYS A 157 -0.11 10.51 14.23
CA LYS A 157 -0.32 11.98 14.25
C LYS A 157 0.42 12.72 13.12
N ALA A 158 1.47 12.13 12.56
CA ALA A 158 2.23 12.68 11.43
C ALA A 158 1.49 12.64 10.06
N LEU A 159 0.36 11.94 9.96
CA LEU A 159 -0.51 11.91 8.77
C LEU A 159 -1.63 12.95 8.86
N ASP A 160 -1.94 13.44 10.05
CA ASP A 160 -2.94 14.47 10.26
C ASP A 160 -2.36 15.86 9.92
N VAL A 161 -2.82 16.40 8.80
CA VAL A 161 -2.52 17.76 8.32
C VAL A 161 -3.78 18.56 7.99
N GLY A 162 -4.96 18.10 8.42
CA GLY A 162 -6.26 18.65 8.03
C GLY A 162 -6.49 20.09 8.50
N ASP A 163 -5.92 20.46 9.65
CA ASP A 163 -6.05 21.79 10.26
C ASP A 163 -5.48 22.94 9.41
N ILE A 164 -4.64 22.63 8.42
CA ILE A 164 -3.92 23.61 7.61
C ILE A 164 -4.48 23.59 6.20
N LYS A 165 -4.83 24.77 5.71
CA LYS A 165 -5.34 25.00 4.36
C LYS A 165 -4.34 25.83 3.56
N LEU A 166 -4.14 25.49 2.29
CA LEU A 166 -3.28 26.24 1.37
C LEU A 166 -4.10 27.11 0.41
N ASP A 167 -3.50 28.22 -0.04
CA ASP A 167 -4.11 29.06 -1.06
C ASP A 167 -4.27 28.30 -2.39
N GLY A 168 -5.48 28.28 -2.93
CA GLY A 168 -5.83 27.53 -4.14
C GLY A 168 -6.15 26.05 -3.92
N GLU A 169 -6.20 25.58 -2.67
CA GLU A 169 -6.51 24.18 -2.37
C GLU A 169 -7.92 23.77 -2.80
N ASP A 170 -8.93 24.62 -2.57
CA ASP A 170 -10.34 24.40 -2.96
C ASP A 170 -10.54 24.31 -4.48
N THR A 171 -9.58 24.81 -5.26
CA THR A 171 -9.66 24.92 -6.72
C THR A 171 -8.63 24.04 -7.44
N GLU A 172 -7.95 23.14 -6.71
CA GLU A 172 -6.84 22.30 -7.22
C GLU A 172 -5.73 23.10 -7.92
N SER A 173 -5.55 24.36 -7.51
CA SER A 173 -4.69 25.34 -8.17
C SER A 173 -3.48 25.74 -7.34
N VAL A 174 -3.16 24.99 -6.28
CA VAL A 174 -1.98 25.23 -5.42
C VAL A 174 -0.71 25.14 -6.28
N PRO A 175 0.09 26.21 -6.39
CA PRO A 175 1.31 26.17 -7.21
C PRO A 175 2.33 25.18 -6.63
N VAL A 176 2.76 24.21 -7.45
CA VAL A 176 3.72 23.18 -7.08
C VAL A 176 5.14 23.65 -7.38
N TYR A 177 6.03 23.64 -6.39
CA TYR A 177 7.42 24.11 -6.54
C TYR A 177 8.49 23.08 -6.20
N ASP A 178 8.11 21.87 -5.77
CA ASP A 178 9.05 20.75 -5.74
C ASP A 178 9.15 20.11 -7.14
N THR A 179 10.29 19.48 -7.44
CA THR A 179 10.42 18.57 -8.59
C THR A 179 9.93 17.16 -8.22
N CYS A 180 9.65 16.33 -9.22
CA CYS A 180 9.32 14.92 -9.01
C CYS A 180 10.42 14.16 -8.26
N ASP A 181 11.71 14.53 -8.46
CA ASP A 181 12.83 13.95 -7.73
C ASP A 181 12.78 14.31 -6.23
N GLU A 182 12.50 15.58 -5.88
CA GLU A 182 12.36 16.02 -4.48
C GLU A 182 11.10 15.42 -3.82
N ILE A 183 9.96 15.34 -4.51
CA ILE A 183 8.77 14.64 -3.97
C ILE A 183 9.07 13.16 -3.72
N ARG A 184 9.72 12.44 -4.65
CA ARG A 184 10.12 11.03 -4.43
C ARG A 184 11.05 10.88 -3.22
N LYS A 185 11.99 11.81 -3.02
CA LYS A 185 12.89 11.85 -1.85
C LYS A 185 12.12 12.09 -0.55
N LYS A 186 11.17 13.04 -0.51
CA LYS A 186 10.29 13.30 0.65
C LYS A 186 9.42 12.10 0.99
N ILE A 187 8.76 11.48 0.00
CA ILE A 187 7.97 10.25 0.19
C ILE A 187 8.83 9.12 0.78
N ARG A 188 9.99 8.82 0.19
CA ARG A 188 10.90 7.77 0.68
C ARG A 188 11.48 8.06 2.07
N ALA A 189 11.59 9.32 2.48
CA ALA A 189 11.95 9.68 3.85
C ALA A 189 10.76 9.50 4.82
N PHE A 190 9.56 9.88 4.41
CA PHE A 190 8.36 9.78 5.23
C PHE A 190 7.91 8.32 5.47
N LEU A 191 7.94 7.48 4.44
CA LEU A 191 7.62 6.05 4.54
C LEU A 191 8.64 5.20 5.33
N ARG A 192 9.79 5.78 5.73
CA ARG A 192 10.75 5.13 6.65
C ARG A 192 10.38 5.28 8.13
N LYS A 193 9.38 6.11 8.47
CA LYS A 193 8.85 6.23 9.83
C LYS A 193 8.06 4.96 10.20
N PRO A 194 8.27 4.34 11.38
CA PRO A 194 7.70 3.02 11.73
C PRO A 194 6.16 2.99 11.83
N ASP A 195 5.54 4.16 12.01
CA ASP A 195 4.10 4.34 12.22
C ASP A 195 3.34 4.71 10.94
N VAL A 196 4.05 4.95 9.84
CA VAL A 196 3.46 5.31 8.54
C VAL A 196 3.39 4.09 7.64
N THR A 197 2.18 3.71 7.22
CA THR A 197 2.01 2.69 6.18
C THR A 197 1.81 3.34 4.80
N GLN A 198 2.22 2.65 3.73
CA GLN A 198 2.02 3.13 2.37
C GLN A 198 0.54 3.42 2.07
N SER A 199 -0.37 2.57 2.54
CA SER A 199 -1.82 2.73 2.37
C SER A 199 -2.38 3.92 3.16
N ALA A 200 -1.92 4.16 4.38
CA ALA A 200 -2.36 5.33 5.17
C ALA A 200 -1.84 6.64 4.56
N PHE A 201 -0.59 6.65 4.07
CA PHE A 201 -0.08 7.79 3.30
C PHE A 201 -0.90 8.05 2.03
N CYS A 202 -1.28 7.00 1.27
CA CYS A 202 -2.14 7.14 0.09
C CYS A 202 -3.51 7.76 0.39
N ARG A 203 -4.08 7.55 1.59
CA ARG A 203 -5.32 8.20 2.04
C ARG A 203 -5.10 9.68 2.30
N ALA A 204 -4.11 10.04 3.12
CA ALA A 204 -3.80 11.42 3.48
C ALA A 204 -3.50 12.32 2.26
N ILE A 205 -2.79 11.80 1.25
CA ILE A 205 -2.57 12.55 0.00
C ILE A 205 -3.80 12.59 -0.92
N GLY A 206 -4.78 11.69 -0.73
CA GLY A 206 -6.07 11.70 -1.43
C GLY A 206 -7.05 12.73 -0.87
N GLU A 207 -6.89 13.10 0.42
CA GLU A 207 -7.62 14.18 1.09
C GLU A 207 -7.09 15.58 0.73
N SER A 208 -5.96 15.66 0.03
CA SER A 208 -5.33 16.92 -0.43
C SER A 208 -5.95 17.49 -1.73
N PHE A 209 -7.18 17.09 -2.06
CA PHE A 209 -7.93 17.48 -3.25
C PHE A 209 -9.31 18.03 -2.85
N PRO A 210 -9.90 18.97 -3.62
CA PRO A 210 -11.22 19.53 -3.30
C PRO A 210 -12.31 18.46 -3.16
N GLU A 211 -12.31 17.51 -4.10
CA GLU A 211 -13.03 16.26 -4.01
C GLU A 211 -12.03 15.14 -3.68
N PRO A 212 -12.16 14.41 -2.56
CA PRO A 212 -11.18 13.40 -2.15
C PRO A 212 -10.93 12.33 -3.22
N LYS A 213 -9.70 12.30 -3.78
CA LYS A 213 -9.34 11.40 -4.88
C LYS A 213 -8.71 10.11 -4.34
N PRO A 214 -9.26 8.91 -4.61
CA PRO A 214 -8.73 7.66 -4.09
C PRO A 214 -7.42 7.27 -4.79
N ILE A 215 -6.28 7.57 -4.16
CA ILE A 215 -4.95 7.19 -4.66
C ILE A 215 -4.64 5.74 -4.28
N ARG A 216 -4.32 4.92 -5.29
CA ARG A 216 -3.99 3.50 -5.10
C ARG A 216 -2.48 3.30 -4.86
N PRO A 217 -2.04 2.35 -4.00
CA PRO A 217 -0.63 2.05 -3.79
C PRO A 217 0.18 1.78 -5.07
N ARG A 218 -0.44 1.17 -6.10
CA ARG A 218 0.19 0.96 -7.42
C ARG A 218 0.57 2.29 -8.11
N GLN A 219 -0.26 3.33 -8.00
CA GLN A 219 0.04 4.65 -8.57
C GLN A 219 1.23 5.30 -7.84
N LEU A 220 1.30 5.11 -6.52
CA LEU A 220 2.42 5.58 -5.70
C LEU A 220 3.73 4.87 -6.07
N SER A 221 3.73 3.54 -6.20
CA SER A 221 4.91 2.79 -6.67
C SER A 221 5.34 3.23 -8.08
N MET A 222 4.41 3.28 -9.04
CA MET A 222 4.70 3.75 -10.40
C MET A 222 5.23 5.20 -10.46
N PHE A 223 4.86 6.06 -9.50
CA PHE A 223 5.47 7.39 -9.37
C PHE A 223 6.89 7.29 -8.77
N LEU A 224 7.07 6.49 -7.72
CA LEU A 224 8.36 6.26 -7.04
C LEU A 224 9.43 5.60 -7.92
N ASP A 225 9.05 4.80 -8.90
CA ASP A 225 9.97 4.08 -9.81
C ASP A 225 10.53 4.98 -10.94
N LYS A 226 9.88 6.12 -11.22
CA LYS A 226 10.35 7.09 -12.22
C LYS A 226 11.61 7.83 -11.78
N LYS A 227 12.33 8.40 -12.75
CA LYS A 227 13.59 9.15 -12.57
C LYS A 227 13.55 10.44 -13.41
N GLY A 228 14.06 11.54 -12.86
CA GLY A 228 14.15 12.84 -13.53
C GLY A 228 13.15 13.87 -13.03
N SER A 229 13.52 15.15 -13.11
CA SER A 229 12.89 16.25 -12.37
C SER A 229 11.41 16.47 -12.66
N MET A 230 10.95 16.17 -13.88
CA MET A 230 9.52 16.25 -14.26
C MET A 230 8.86 14.89 -14.51
N ALA A 231 9.56 13.77 -14.27
CA ALA A 231 9.06 12.44 -14.61
C ALA A 231 7.95 11.99 -13.65
N GLY A 232 6.68 12.19 -14.06
CA GLY A 232 5.49 11.88 -13.26
C GLY A 232 4.74 13.11 -12.74
N ASN A 233 5.04 14.31 -13.24
CA ASN A 233 4.41 15.58 -12.87
C ASN A 233 2.88 15.62 -13.02
N THR A 234 2.31 14.83 -13.93
CA THR A 234 0.85 14.71 -14.12
C THR A 234 0.18 13.64 -13.25
N SER A 235 0.92 13.00 -12.34
CA SER A 235 0.34 12.01 -11.43
C SER A 235 -0.41 12.72 -10.29
N PRO A 236 -1.62 12.27 -9.87
CA PRO A 236 -2.26 12.79 -8.67
C PRO A 236 -1.39 12.57 -7.41
N VAL A 237 -0.50 11.57 -7.42
CA VAL A 237 0.49 11.36 -6.36
C VAL A 237 1.43 12.57 -6.22
N PHE A 238 1.79 13.23 -7.32
CA PHE A 238 2.74 14.35 -7.30
C PHE A 238 2.12 15.58 -6.63
N TYR A 239 0.95 16.01 -7.10
CA TYR A 239 0.21 17.14 -6.53
C TYR A 239 -0.20 16.86 -5.07
N GLY A 240 -0.87 15.73 -4.80
CA GLY A 240 -1.36 15.39 -3.46
C GLY A 240 -0.22 15.24 -2.44
N ALA A 241 0.90 14.62 -2.81
CA ALA A 241 2.06 14.55 -1.91
C ALA A 241 2.72 15.92 -1.70
N TYR A 242 2.77 16.78 -2.72
CA TYR A 242 3.29 18.14 -2.57
C TYR A 242 2.44 18.95 -1.58
N VAL A 243 1.11 18.99 -1.77
CA VAL A 243 0.18 19.68 -0.85
C VAL A 243 0.32 19.14 0.58
N PHE A 244 0.32 17.81 0.75
CA PHE A 244 0.54 17.17 2.04
C PHE A 244 1.86 17.59 2.71
N PHE A 245 2.99 17.59 1.99
CA PHE A 245 4.28 17.98 2.56
C PHE A 245 4.40 19.48 2.81
N GLU A 246 3.70 20.32 2.05
CA GLU A 246 3.64 21.76 2.29
C GLU A 246 2.83 22.07 3.56
N LYS A 247 1.67 21.43 3.74
CA LYS A 247 0.91 21.49 5.00
C LYS A 247 1.73 20.98 6.18
N LEU A 248 2.40 19.84 6.04
CA LEU A 248 3.26 19.29 7.09
C LEU A 248 4.42 20.24 7.44
N ARG A 249 5.04 20.91 6.44
CA ARG A 249 6.07 21.93 6.67
C ARG A 249 5.53 23.07 7.53
N ILE A 250 4.32 23.55 7.26
CA ILE A 250 3.66 24.62 8.03
C ILE A 250 3.33 24.11 9.45
N LYS A 251 2.78 22.89 9.61
CA LYS A 251 2.47 22.28 10.93
C LYS A 251 3.72 22.14 11.81
N GLU A 252 4.85 21.79 11.18
CA GLU A 252 6.15 21.64 11.85
C GLU A 252 6.94 22.96 11.96
N GLY A 253 6.41 24.11 11.50
CA GLY A 253 7.07 25.41 11.57
C GLY A 253 8.36 25.55 10.75
N LYS A 254 8.58 24.67 9.76
CA LYS A 254 9.87 24.56 9.06
C LYS A 254 10.04 25.64 7.97
N PRO A 255 11.25 26.21 7.81
CA PRO A 255 11.53 27.18 6.74
C PRO A 255 11.42 26.54 5.35
N LYS A 256 11.23 27.37 4.32
CA LYS A 256 11.32 26.94 2.92
C LYS A 256 12.77 26.53 2.59
N SER A 257 12.97 25.41 1.92
CA SER A 257 14.29 24.99 1.44
C SER A 257 14.85 25.94 0.38
N GLU A 258 16.18 25.96 0.20
CA GLU A 258 16.83 26.75 -0.85
C GLU A 258 16.29 26.39 -2.25
N MET A 259 16.19 25.09 -2.55
CA MET A 259 15.58 24.59 -3.79
C MET A 259 14.17 25.15 -4.01
N ARG A 260 13.36 25.28 -2.95
CA ARG A 260 12.04 25.89 -3.05
C ARG A 260 12.13 27.38 -3.41
N GLN A 261 13.01 28.13 -2.75
CA GLN A 261 13.21 29.55 -3.04
C GLN A 261 13.74 29.79 -4.47
N GLU A 262 14.58 28.88 -4.99
CA GLU A 262 15.03 28.91 -6.39
C GLU A 262 13.89 28.56 -7.36
N MET A 263 13.08 27.54 -7.05
CA MET A 263 11.93 27.15 -7.86
C MET A 263 10.84 28.23 -7.90
N GLU A 264 10.62 28.97 -6.81
CA GLU A 264 9.72 30.15 -6.79
C GLU A 264 10.21 31.27 -7.72
N LYS A 265 11.54 31.46 -7.85
CA LYS A 265 12.13 32.43 -8.79
C LYS A 265 12.08 31.96 -10.25
N ILE A 266 12.27 30.67 -10.49
CA ILE A 266 12.35 30.09 -11.84
C ILE A 266 10.95 29.83 -12.43
N HIS A 267 10.01 29.36 -11.61
CA HIS A 267 8.64 29.04 -11.99
C HIS A 267 7.65 29.79 -11.09
N PRO A 268 7.40 31.09 -11.29
CA PRO A 268 6.56 31.88 -10.38
C PRO A 268 5.12 31.38 -10.22
N LYS A 269 4.61 30.60 -11.18
CA LYS A 269 3.27 29.98 -11.15
C LYS A 269 3.30 28.49 -10.76
N GLY A 270 4.44 28.01 -10.25
CA GLY A 270 4.70 26.59 -10.05
C GLY A 270 5.02 25.84 -11.36
N VAL A 271 5.38 24.57 -11.23
CA VAL A 271 5.64 23.67 -12.36
C VAL A 271 4.34 23.14 -12.96
N ASN A 272 4.37 22.79 -14.24
CA ASN A 272 3.25 22.18 -14.95
C ASN A 272 2.88 20.81 -14.33
N THR A 273 1.64 20.70 -13.84
CA THR A 273 1.03 19.48 -13.28
C THR A 273 -0.08 18.89 -14.18
N ALA A 274 -0.55 19.65 -15.18
CA ALA A 274 -1.74 19.29 -15.95
C ALA A 274 -1.42 18.53 -17.25
N SER A 275 -0.35 18.90 -17.94
CA SER A 275 -0.03 18.39 -19.29
C SER A 275 1.39 17.83 -19.37
N PRO A 276 1.60 16.60 -19.90
CA PRO A 276 2.92 15.99 -19.95
C PRO A 276 3.73 16.53 -21.14
N GLU A 277 4.74 17.34 -20.86
CA GLU A 277 5.69 17.85 -21.86
C GLU A 277 6.59 16.72 -22.38
N THR A 278 6.18 16.13 -23.50
CA THR A 278 6.73 14.87 -24.05
C THR A 278 7.38 15.03 -25.43
N ARG A 279 7.14 16.16 -26.10
CA ARG A 279 7.56 16.42 -27.48
C ARG A 279 8.21 17.79 -27.54
N PHE A 280 9.44 17.83 -28.03
CA PHE A 280 10.21 19.07 -28.14
C PHE A 280 10.73 19.26 -29.56
N LEU A 281 10.89 20.51 -29.97
CA LEU A 281 11.54 20.87 -31.22
C LEU A 281 13.02 21.14 -30.94
N CYS A 282 13.92 20.49 -31.66
CA CYS A 282 15.36 20.64 -31.47
C CYS A 282 16.10 20.59 -32.83
N LYS A 283 17.33 21.12 -32.86
CA LYS A 283 18.22 20.95 -34.02
C LYS A 283 18.69 19.48 -34.06
N GLY A 284 19.00 18.95 -35.24
CA GLY A 284 19.38 17.52 -35.41
C GLY A 284 20.50 17.06 -34.47
N ASN A 285 21.52 17.89 -34.25
CA ASN A 285 22.66 17.58 -33.36
C ASN A 285 22.40 18.05 -31.91
N SER A 286 21.15 18.00 -31.44
CA SER A 286 20.80 18.39 -30.07
C SER A 286 19.67 17.54 -29.49
N ARG A 287 19.75 17.23 -28.19
CA ARG A 287 18.73 16.47 -27.45
C ARG A 287 18.14 17.30 -26.31
N PRO A 288 16.80 17.32 -26.16
CA PRO A 288 16.15 17.92 -25.01
C PRO A 288 16.39 17.08 -23.75
N TYR A 289 16.58 17.75 -22.61
CA TYR A 289 16.57 17.15 -21.28
C TYR A 289 16.00 18.16 -20.26
N HIS A 290 15.49 17.68 -19.12
CA HIS A 290 15.10 18.56 -18.02
C HIS A 290 16.28 18.78 -17.08
N ASP A 291 16.60 20.04 -16.75
CA ASP A 291 17.59 20.36 -15.72
C ASP A 291 17.08 20.05 -14.30
N LYS A 292 17.90 20.28 -13.27
CA LYS A 292 17.55 20.04 -11.86
C LYS A 292 16.31 20.82 -11.36
N TYR A 293 15.89 21.85 -12.10
CA TYR A 293 14.70 22.67 -11.82
C TYR A 293 13.52 22.31 -12.74
N GLY A 294 13.63 21.26 -13.54
CA GLY A 294 12.58 20.87 -14.49
C GLY A 294 12.51 21.72 -15.76
N ARG A 295 13.44 22.65 -16.00
CA ARG A 295 13.45 23.42 -17.26
C ARG A 295 13.99 22.58 -18.40
N VAL A 296 13.38 22.70 -19.57
CA VAL A 296 13.90 22.12 -20.81
C VAL A 296 15.20 22.82 -21.20
N ARG A 297 16.26 22.03 -21.35
CA ARG A 297 17.58 22.41 -21.86
C ARG A 297 17.92 21.50 -23.03
N PHE A 298 18.83 21.96 -23.89
CA PHE A 298 19.32 21.17 -25.02
C PHE A 298 20.81 20.91 -24.82
N THR A 299 21.22 19.65 -24.88
CA THR A 299 22.64 19.28 -25.00
C THR A 299 22.97 19.03 -26.46
N ARG A 300 24.19 19.35 -26.89
CA ARG A 300 24.72 18.89 -28.17
C ARG A 300 24.94 17.37 -28.10
N VAL A 301 24.76 16.71 -29.24
CA VAL A 301 25.00 15.28 -29.47
C VAL A 301 25.99 15.14 -30.61
#